data_AF-A0AAV0JNM7-F1
#
_entry.id   AF-A0AAV0JNM7-F1
#
_cell.length_a   1.000
_cell.length_b   1.000
_cell.length_c   1.000
_cell.angle_alpha   90.00
_cell.angle_beta   90.00
_cell.angle_gamma   90.00
#
_symmetry.space_group_name_H-M   'P 1'
#
loop_
_entity.id
_entity.type
_entity.pdbx_description
1 polymer ?
#
loop_
_entity_poly.entity_id
_entity_poly.type
_entity_poly.pdbx_seq_one_letter_code
_entity_poly.pdbx_strand_id
1 'polypeptide(L)' 'MASRHRVRSPCIQIIKTATIPAKLCKRESTKQFHNSKIKFPLVFKKVRPPTRKLKTTYKASRPNLFV' A
#
# COMPACT_ATOMS: atom_id res chain seq x y z
N MET A 1 1.77 -13.79 -5.50
CA MET A 1 2.10 -15.23 -5.47
C MET A 1 1.78 -15.86 -4.12
N ALA A 2 2.37 -15.40 -3.02
CA ALA A 2 2.10 -15.97 -1.69
C ALA A 2 0.64 -15.85 -1.23
N SER A 3 0.04 -14.66 -1.20
CA SER A 3 -1.36 -14.52 -0.75
C SER A 3 -2.37 -15.06 -1.78
N ARG A 4 -2.35 -14.51 -3.00
CA ARG A 4 -3.36 -14.85 -4.03
C ARG A 4 -3.29 -16.28 -4.57
N HIS A 5 -2.10 -16.90 -4.57
CA HIS A 5 -1.86 -18.22 -5.17
C HIS A 5 -1.22 -19.23 -4.20
N ARG A 6 -1.01 -18.85 -2.92
CA ARG A 6 -0.47 -19.74 -1.86
C ARG A 6 0.90 -20.35 -2.17
N VAL A 7 1.72 -19.67 -2.97
CA VAL A 7 3.06 -20.16 -3.39
C VAL A 7 4.15 -19.70 -2.43
N ARG A 8 5.08 -20.59 -2.07
CA ARG A 8 6.27 -20.29 -1.24
C ARG A 8 7.45 -19.83 -2.10
N SER A 9 8.38 -19.08 -1.50
CA SER A 9 9.55 -18.53 -2.22
C SER A 9 10.36 -19.56 -3.02
N PRO A 10 10.66 -20.77 -2.49
CA PRO A 10 11.45 -21.76 -3.24
C PRO A 10 10.76 -22.28 -4.50
N CYS A 11 9.44 -22.13 -4.59
CA CYS A 11 8.63 -22.61 -5.72
C CYS A 11 8.51 -21.57 -6.85
N ILE A 12 9.07 -20.37 -6.69
CA ILE A 12 8.96 -19.28 -7.68
C ILE A 12 10.24 -19.22 -8.51
N GLN A 13 10.10 -19.31 -9.82
CA GLN A 13 11.18 -19.07 -10.77
C GLN A 13 10.85 -17.83 -11.59
N ILE A 14 11.78 -16.87 -11.63
CA ILE A 14 11.64 -15.62 -12.40
C ILE A 14 12.40 -15.80 -13.70
N ILE A 15 11.68 -15.79 -14.82
CA ILE A 15 12.27 -15.99 -16.15
C ILE A 15 12.93 -14.72 -16.67
N LYS A 16 12.22 -13.58 -16.60
CA LYS A 16 12.71 -12.28 -17.08
C LYS A 16 12.03 -11.14 -16.32
N THR A 17 12.78 -10.10 -16.02
CA THR A 17 12.28 -8.81 -15.53
C THR A 17 12.62 -7.73 -16.55
N ALA A 18 11.74 -6.74 -16.71
CA ALA A 18 11.96 -5.61 -17.61
C ALA A 18 11.21 -4.37 -17.10
N THR A 19 11.79 -3.20 -17.32
CA THR A 19 11.10 -1.92 -17.14
C THR A 19 10.24 -1.64 -18.37
N ILE A 20 8.97 -1.29 -18.14
CA ILE A 20 7.98 -1.07 -19.22
C ILE A 20 7.48 0.37 -19.11
N PRO A 21 7.45 1.14 -20.21
CA PRO A 21 6.90 2.49 -20.20
C PRO A 21 5.39 2.46 -19.98
N ALA A 22 4.83 3.52 -19.38
CA ALA A 22 3.41 3.60 -18.98
C ALA A 22 2.42 3.27 -20.11
N LYS A 23 2.74 3.64 -21.36
CA LYS A 23 1.90 3.37 -22.53
C LYS A 23 1.76 1.88 -22.86
N LEU A 24 2.75 1.07 -22.49
CA LEU A 24 2.80 -0.37 -22.79
C LEU A 24 2.32 -1.25 -21.62
N CYS A 25 1.94 -0.65 -20.49
CA CYS A 25 1.37 -1.37 -19.35
C CYS A 25 -0.01 -1.95 -19.71
N LYS A 26 -0.18 -3.27 -19.59
CA LYS A 26 -1.44 -3.95 -19.95
C LYS A 26 -2.47 -4.06 -18.81
N ARG A 27 -2.04 -4.05 -17.55
CA ARG A 27 -2.89 -4.35 -16.39
C ARG A 27 -3.66 -3.12 -15.89
N GLU A 28 -4.98 -3.21 -15.79
CA GLU A 28 -5.86 -2.10 -15.35
C GLU A 28 -5.50 -1.55 -13.96
N SER A 29 -5.22 -2.43 -12.99
CA SER A 29 -4.81 -2.03 -11.64
C SER A 29 -3.53 -1.20 -11.59
N THR A 30 -2.69 -1.29 -12.62
CA THR A 30 -1.46 -0.49 -12.75
C THR A 30 -1.73 0.78 -13.54
N LYS A 31 -2.57 0.70 -14.58
CA LYS A 31 -2.95 1.84 -15.43
C LYS A 31 -3.61 2.97 -14.66
N GLN A 32 -4.40 2.65 -13.63
CA GLN A 32 -5.08 3.64 -12.80
C GLN A 32 -4.12 4.65 -12.12
N PHE A 33 -2.82 4.35 -12.02
CA PHE A 33 -1.82 5.19 -11.38
C PHE A 33 -0.97 6.04 -12.35
N HIS A 34 -1.21 5.98 -13.66
CA HIS A 34 -0.38 6.68 -14.65
C HIS A 34 -0.75 8.16 -14.88
N ASN A 35 -1.84 8.65 -14.30
CA ASN A 35 -2.27 10.04 -14.45
C ASN A 35 -1.51 10.98 -13.48
N SER A 36 -0.84 12.00 -14.00
CA SER A 36 -0.05 12.96 -13.20
C SER A 36 -0.90 13.84 -12.27
N LYS A 37 -2.22 13.90 -12.47
CA LYS A 37 -3.15 14.71 -11.66
C LYS A 37 -3.88 13.90 -10.57
N ILE A 38 -3.49 12.66 -10.31
CA ILE A 38 -4.18 11.82 -9.33
C ILE A 38 -4.01 12.40 -7.91
N LYS A 39 -5.12 12.48 -7.17
CA LYS A 39 -5.15 12.85 -5.76
C LYS A 39 -5.98 11.82 -4.99
N PHE A 40 -5.51 11.44 -3.81
CA PHE A 40 -6.23 10.52 -2.93
C PHE A 40 -6.57 11.22 -1.61
N PRO A 41 -7.85 11.29 -1.21
CA PRO A 41 -8.21 11.77 0.11
C PRO A 41 -7.80 10.74 1.17
N LEU A 42 -7.28 11.22 2.30
CA LEU A 42 -7.05 10.39 3.48
C LEU A 42 -8.33 10.33 4.31
N VAL A 43 -9.26 9.45 3.92
CA VAL A 43 -10.57 9.32 4.57
C VAL A 43 -10.47 8.77 6.01
N PHE A 44 -9.45 7.96 6.29
CA PHE A 44 -9.28 7.35 7.60
C PHE A 44 -7.80 7.29 7.99
N LYS A 45 -7.40 8.15 8.93
CA LYS A 45 -6.04 8.21 9.46
C LYS A 45 -5.97 7.47 10.79
N LYS A 46 -5.50 6.21 10.75
CA LYS A 46 -5.27 5.43 11.97
C LYS A 46 -4.17 6.10 12.81
N VAL A 47 -4.54 6.61 13.99
CA VAL A 47 -3.59 7.20 14.94
C VAL A 47 -2.60 6.12 15.39
N ARG A 48 -1.32 6.31 15.06
CA ARG A 48 -0.21 5.48 15.51
C ARG A 48 0.76 6.36 16.31
N PRO A 49 1.22 5.93 17.50
CA PRO A 49 2.26 6.65 18.21
C PRO A 49 3.56 6.61 17.38
N PRO A 50 4.35 7.70 17.35
CA PRO A 50 5.55 7.77 16.52
C PRO A 50 6.66 6.84 17.03
N THR A 51 6.68 6.55 18.34
CA THR A 51 7.61 5.60 18.96
C THR A 51 6.87 4.65 19.88
N ARG A 52 7.45 3.45 20.11
CA ARG A 52 6.83 2.43 20.97
C ARG A 52 6.66 2.90 22.42
N LYS A 53 7.57 3.74 22.93
CA LYS A 53 7.54 4.29 24.30
C LYS A 53 6.30 5.16 24.55
N LEU A 54 5.76 5.81 23.51
CA LEU A 54 4.60 6.70 23.60
C LEU A 54 3.26 5.99 23.40
N LYS A 55 3.26 4.65 23.30
CA LYS A 55 2.05 3.85 23.23
C LYS A 55 1.43 3.73 24.62
N THR A 56 0.26 4.33 24.81
CA THR A 56 -0.51 4.25 26.06
C THR A 56 -1.71 3.31 25.91
N THR A 57 -2.15 2.70 27.01
CA THR A 57 -3.35 1.84 27.04
C THR A 57 -4.64 2.66 26.97
N TYR A 58 -4.66 3.81 27.64
CA TYR A 58 -5.77 4.77 27.62
C TYR A 58 -5.25 6.18 27.31
N LYS A 59 -6.15 7.05 26.83
CA LYS A 59 -5.94 8.49 26.67
C LYS A 59 -7.22 9.21 27.08
N ALA A 60 -7.07 10.36 27.71
CA ALA A 60 -8.20 11.20 28.10
C ALA A 60 -8.91 11.87 26.90
N SER A 61 -8.25 11.91 25.72
CA SER A 61 -8.80 12.49 24.49
C SER A 61 -9.18 11.42 23.46
N ARG A 62 -10.28 11.68 22.73
CA ARG A 62 -10.72 10.84 21.62
C ARG A 62 -9.89 11.16 20.36
N PRO A 63 -9.38 10.15 19.63
CA PRO A 63 -8.65 10.40 18.39
C PRO A 63 -9.61 10.87 17.29
N ASN A 64 -9.20 11.87 16.52
CA ASN A 64 -9.85 12.24 15.26
C ASN A 64 -9.21 11.46 14.10
N LEU A 65 -10.03 10.89 13.22
CA LEU A 65 -9.60 9.98 12.15
C LEU A 65 -9.84 10.56 10.75
N PHE A 66 -10.55 11.69 10.63
CA PHE A 66 -11.02 12.25 9.36
C PHE A 66 -10.31 13.56 8.96
N VAL A 67 -9.41 14.06 9.82
CA VAL A 67 -8.67 15.32 9.64
C VAL A 67 -7.16 15.05 9.62
#